data_AF-A0A226DGC1-F1
#
_entry.id   AF-A0A226DGC1-F1
#
_cell.length_a   1.000
_cell.length_b   1.000
_cell.length_c   1.000
_cell.angle_alpha   90.00
_cell.angle_beta   90.00
_cell.angle_gamma   90.00
#
_symmetry.space_group_name_H-M   'P 1'
#
loop_
_entity.id
_entity.type
_entity.pdbx_description
1 polymer ?
#
loop_
_entity_poly.entity_id
_entity_poly.type
_entity_poly.pdbx_seq_one_letter_code
_entity_poly.pdbx_strand_id
1 'polypeptide(L)'
;MSFEICIPSGNDKLIRGSYDFCTHTQTPADFVDTIFSWVYLPRKFCYYEYAAHLDYALIASPQLINPFKTEKLNSIEILAQIVFRHGNISLFHFSNHDNHPTLGIHKFSLYEHGSKITLKFTGWEFLTCYAETGIDFEFYITPFQPALWISVAVSVALIISVTLVALYFTENYKVTFSPWLFILATLFEETVPIPGKIEKLSWLRMIFTSWCLMSVILTNCYNGLMITELNAPFRSYSKETFPGLSCGANYENGINSDLSFLKEVVPYHNVLYKYAESHEKENFSILYNAILNIVSVAKSDCFSLLSLPYDRNDGFSLPEFLLRLHEDTPMYKIVENELEENPLSINSILNTFDPSELSNLNLLNPKHTHFPRSIYASVRKIIPNSEFQKLIESEIVLCRKSVFIAESDNLAAEFEFLSKNYFWIKFTRGKEVRTSMQFGLIFDGEGFSKIPGYYKILIESGIYHRVDEEMQLRKWARRHPVSGRSEAKPAMMQLDGGLVTPFVLCSAVLLGAISCFLVESWRKFGRVFKYVSRRICTICKNFGYKGERKFGKQITSLNYKVVKVKER
;
A
#
# COMPACT_ATOMS: atom_id res chain seq x y z
N MET A 1 51.83 37.67 -6.65
CA MET A 1 51.69 38.17 -5.26
C MET A 1 52.22 37.09 -4.33
N SER A 2 53.03 37.44 -3.33
CA SER A 2 53.54 36.48 -2.33
C SER A 2 52.54 36.36 -1.19
N PHE A 3 52.04 35.16 -0.92
CA PHE A 3 51.18 34.89 0.23
C PHE A 3 51.96 34.07 1.26
N GLU A 4 51.65 34.31 2.52
CA GLU A 4 52.21 33.58 3.64
C GLU A 4 51.10 32.68 4.19
N ILE A 5 51.20 31.37 3.92
CA ILE A 5 50.23 30.39 4.41
C ILE A 5 50.79 29.83 5.72
N CYS A 6 50.13 30.15 6.81
CA CYS A 6 50.50 29.73 8.15
C CYS A 6 49.58 28.60 8.62
N ILE A 7 50.16 27.42 8.90
CA ILE A 7 49.40 26.27 9.39
C ILE A 7 49.46 26.26 10.92
N PRO A 8 48.32 26.25 11.64
CA PRO A 8 48.32 26.13 13.09
C PRO A 8 48.81 24.73 13.50
N SER A 9 49.75 24.69 14.43
CA SER A 9 50.35 23.46 14.95
C SER A 9 49.59 22.99 16.18
N GLY A 10 49.07 21.76 16.13
CA GLY A 10 48.51 21.05 17.29
C GLY A 10 47.00 21.18 17.49
N ASN A 11 46.43 20.12 18.08
CA ASN A 11 44.99 19.90 18.30
C ASN A 11 44.35 20.76 19.41
N ASP A 12 45.04 21.77 19.95
CA ASP A 12 44.54 22.52 21.09
C ASP A 12 44.13 23.96 20.74
N LYS A 13 42.93 24.29 21.24
CA LYS A 13 42.15 25.52 21.13
C LYS A 13 42.95 26.75 20.64
N LEU A 14 42.53 27.25 19.47
CA LEU A 14 42.88 28.54 18.85
C LEU A 14 43.03 29.69 19.87
N ILE A 15 44.23 29.87 20.41
CA ILE A 15 44.66 31.13 21.00
C ILE A 15 45.17 31.99 19.85
N ARG A 16 44.60 33.18 19.71
CA ARG A 16 44.86 34.13 18.63
C ARG A 16 46.35 34.50 18.62
N GLY A 17 47.11 34.07 17.61
CA GLY A 17 48.42 34.65 17.28
C GLY A 17 49.66 33.75 17.33
N SER A 18 49.55 32.42 17.51
CA SER A 18 50.71 31.51 17.41
C SER A 18 50.60 30.62 16.17
N TYR A 19 51.46 30.84 15.18
CA TYR A 19 51.60 29.98 14.01
C TYR A 19 53.05 29.49 13.97
N ASP A 20 53.26 28.17 14.04
CA ASP A 20 54.62 27.60 14.18
C ASP A 20 55.36 27.45 12.85
N PHE A 21 54.64 27.44 11.72
CA PHE A 21 55.25 27.33 10.41
C PHE A 21 54.44 28.10 9.36
N CYS A 22 55.08 29.12 8.80
CA CYS A 22 54.58 29.91 7.70
C CYS A 22 55.50 29.69 6.50
N THR A 23 54.97 29.07 5.45
CA THR A 23 55.74 28.79 4.24
C THR A 23 55.42 29.87 3.20
N HIS A 24 56.44 30.63 2.80
CA HIS A 24 56.35 31.53 1.66
C HIS A 24 56.38 30.72 0.37
N THR A 25 55.21 30.55 -0.26
CA THR A 25 55.10 29.97 -1.58
C THR A 25 54.83 31.08 -2.60
N GLN A 26 55.68 31.18 -3.63
CA GLN A 26 55.35 31.96 -4.82
C GLN A 26 54.37 31.14 -5.66
N THR A 27 53.09 31.27 -5.37
CA THR A 27 52.04 30.71 -6.19
C THR A 27 51.87 31.57 -7.45
N PRO A 28 51.66 30.95 -8.63
CA PRO A 28 51.28 31.68 -9.84
C PRO A 28 50.07 32.57 -9.53
N ALA A 29 50.02 33.80 -10.07
CA ALA A 29 48.92 34.74 -9.80
C ALA A 29 47.54 34.09 -10.04
N ASP A 30 47.45 33.24 -11.05
CA ASP A 30 46.25 32.50 -11.42
C ASP A 30 45.75 31.56 -10.30
N PHE A 31 46.65 30.98 -9.50
CA PHE A 31 46.28 30.06 -8.42
C PHE A 31 45.68 30.79 -7.21
N VAL A 32 46.07 32.04 -7.00
CA VAL A 32 45.57 32.89 -5.92
C VAL A 32 44.18 33.40 -6.25
N ASP A 33 43.97 33.86 -7.49
CA ASP A 33 42.64 34.21 -7.96
C ASP A 33 41.72 32.97 -7.97
N THR A 34 42.27 31.78 -8.22
CA THR A 34 41.55 30.51 -8.03
C THR A 34 41.23 30.27 -6.56
N ILE A 35 42.14 30.41 -5.60
CA ILE A 35 41.80 30.19 -4.17
C ILE A 35 40.82 31.25 -3.65
N PHE A 36 40.99 32.53 -3.98
CA PHE A 36 40.14 33.60 -3.47
C PHE A 36 38.77 33.65 -4.15
N SER A 37 38.64 33.17 -5.40
CA SER A 37 37.31 32.93 -5.99
C SER A 37 36.52 31.87 -5.23
N TRP A 38 37.18 30.91 -4.56
CA TRP A 38 36.50 29.89 -3.74
C TRP A 38 36.10 30.41 -2.35
N VAL A 39 36.76 31.47 -1.85
CA VAL A 39 36.41 32.16 -0.59
C VAL A 39 35.37 33.26 -0.80
N TYR A 40 34.95 33.50 -2.05
CA TYR A 40 33.94 34.50 -2.35
C TYR A 40 32.60 34.08 -1.73
N LEU A 41 32.09 34.86 -0.76
CA LEU A 41 30.70 34.77 -0.32
C LEU A 41 29.83 35.32 -1.44
N PRO A 42 29.13 34.47 -2.21
CA PRO A 42 28.36 34.97 -3.32
C PRO A 42 27.23 35.87 -2.80
N ARG A 43 27.28 37.15 -3.17
CA ARG A 43 26.17 38.10 -2.93
C ARG A 43 25.04 37.93 -3.95
N LYS A 44 25.26 37.11 -4.97
CA LYS A 44 24.37 36.89 -6.10
C LYS A 44 24.22 35.39 -6.35
N PHE A 45 23.00 34.93 -6.51
CA PHE A 45 22.68 33.60 -7.03
C PHE A 45 21.99 33.76 -8.38
N CYS A 46 22.24 32.83 -9.28
CA CYS A 46 21.47 32.65 -10.50
C CYS A 46 20.44 31.54 -10.27
N TYR A 47 19.28 31.63 -10.89
CA TYR A 47 18.36 30.49 -10.97
C TYR A 47 18.50 29.85 -12.35
N TYR A 48 18.56 28.51 -12.38
CA TYR A 48 18.62 27.75 -13.61
C TYR A 48 17.33 26.95 -13.79
N GLU A 49 16.64 27.19 -14.89
CA GLU A 49 15.30 26.67 -15.13
C GLU A 49 15.32 25.44 -16.06
N TYR A 50 14.97 24.26 -15.54
CA TYR A 50 14.76 23.07 -16.37
C TYR A 50 13.28 22.74 -16.62
N ALA A 51 12.34 23.21 -15.79
CA ALA A 51 10.97 22.68 -15.85
C ALA A 51 9.81 23.60 -15.40
N ALA A 52 10.04 24.73 -14.71
CA ALA A 52 8.95 25.59 -14.24
C ALA A 52 9.35 27.08 -14.20
N HIS A 53 8.51 27.91 -14.82
CA HIS A 53 8.64 29.37 -14.81
C HIS A 53 8.46 29.89 -13.38
N LEU A 54 9.56 30.13 -12.65
CA LEU A 54 9.46 30.90 -11.41
C LEU A 54 9.12 32.34 -11.73
N ASP A 55 8.19 32.88 -10.96
CA ASP A 55 7.87 34.30 -10.99
C ASP A 55 8.98 35.08 -10.26
N TYR A 56 10.05 35.42 -10.98
CA TYR A 56 11.15 36.22 -10.45
C TYR A 56 10.70 37.56 -9.89
N ALA A 57 9.66 38.16 -10.46
CA ALA A 57 9.11 39.42 -9.95
C ALA A 57 8.51 39.22 -8.55
N LEU A 58 7.98 38.02 -8.26
CA LEU A 58 7.53 37.63 -6.92
C LEU A 58 8.70 37.56 -5.93
N ILE A 59 9.79 36.90 -6.31
CA ILE A 59 10.96 36.71 -5.44
C ILE A 59 11.67 38.05 -5.17
N ALA A 60 11.79 38.89 -6.20
CA ALA A 60 12.43 40.21 -6.10
C ALA A 60 11.53 41.28 -5.46
N SER A 61 10.26 40.97 -5.17
CA SER A 61 9.32 41.94 -4.61
C SER A 61 9.78 42.46 -3.23
N PRO A 62 9.73 43.78 -2.98
CA PRO A 62 10.10 44.35 -1.68
C PRO A 62 9.07 44.01 -0.58
N GLN A 63 7.83 43.72 -0.98
CA GLN A 63 6.75 43.37 -0.06
C GLN A 63 6.84 41.90 0.30
N LEU A 64 6.93 41.59 1.59
CA LEU A 64 6.91 40.22 2.07
C LEU A 64 5.52 39.63 1.82
N ILE A 65 5.46 38.57 1.02
CA ILE A 65 4.20 37.89 0.72
C ILE A 65 3.88 36.94 1.85
N ASN A 66 2.64 37.02 2.36
CA ASN A 66 2.17 36.03 3.32
C ASN A 66 1.80 34.74 2.55
N PRO A 67 2.50 33.61 2.78
CA PRO A 67 2.20 32.35 2.08
C PRO A 67 0.75 31.90 2.28
N PHE A 68 0.15 32.27 3.41
CA PHE A 68 -1.21 31.87 3.77
C PHE A 68 -2.29 32.84 3.28
N LYS A 69 -1.96 33.94 2.59
CA LYS A 69 -2.96 34.88 2.03
C LYS A 69 -2.88 35.05 0.53
N THR A 70 -1.85 34.53 -0.13
CA THR A 70 -1.70 34.69 -1.58
C THR A 70 -2.63 33.78 -2.37
N GLU A 71 -3.12 34.28 -3.49
CA GLU A 71 -3.83 33.47 -4.50
C GLU A 71 -2.89 32.72 -5.45
N LYS A 72 -1.60 33.13 -5.52
CA LYS A 72 -0.61 32.50 -6.40
C LYS A 72 -0.17 31.13 -5.86
N LEU A 73 -0.01 30.15 -6.76
CA LEU A 73 0.29 28.73 -6.46
C LEU A 73 1.81 28.43 -6.48
N ASN A 74 2.62 29.33 -5.94
CA ASN A 74 4.07 29.33 -6.05
C ASN A 74 4.76 29.16 -4.67
N SER A 75 4.79 27.92 -4.13
CA SER A 75 5.26 27.64 -2.75
C SER A 75 6.75 27.93 -2.59
N ILE A 76 7.52 27.59 -3.61
CA ILE A 76 8.98 27.66 -3.56
C ILE A 76 9.47 29.09 -3.78
N GLU A 77 8.81 29.90 -4.61
CA GLU A 77 9.08 31.32 -4.81
C GLU A 77 8.94 32.10 -3.50
N ILE A 78 7.91 31.78 -2.72
CA ILE A 78 7.67 32.45 -1.44
C ILE A 78 8.77 32.09 -0.45
N LEU A 79 9.20 30.82 -0.41
CA LEU A 79 10.35 30.42 0.39
C LEU A 79 11.64 31.06 -0.09
N ALA A 80 11.86 31.14 -1.40
CA ALA A 80 13.00 31.83 -1.99
C ALA A 80 13.04 33.29 -1.54
N GLN A 81 11.90 33.99 -1.60
CA GLN A 81 11.80 35.36 -1.11
C GLN A 81 12.24 35.48 0.35
N ILE A 82 11.78 34.57 1.22
CA ILE A 82 12.13 34.56 2.65
C ILE A 82 13.63 34.31 2.85
N VAL A 83 14.18 33.27 2.19
CA VAL A 83 15.56 32.84 2.35
C VAL A 83 16.55 33.86 1.81
N PHE A 84 16.36 34.34 0.58
CA PHE A 84 17.27 35.29 -0.05
C PHE A 84 17.25 36.65 0.65
N ARG A 85 16.08 37.10 1.12
CA ARG A 85 15.96 38.32 1.93
C ARG A 85 16.66 38.18 3.28
N HIS A 86 16.49 37.04 3.96
CA HIS A 86 17.18 36.77 5.22
C HIS A 86 18.71 36.71 5.05
N GLY A 87 19.18 36.15 3.93
CA GLY A 87 20.59 36.10 3.57
C GLY A 87 21.19 37.41 3.06
N ASN A 88 20.37 38.44 2.79
CA ASN A 88 20.75 39.67 2.09
C ASN A 88 21.47 39.38 0.75
N ILE A 89 20.94 38.42 -0.01
CA ILE A 89 21.46 37.94 -1.28
C ILE A 89 20.42 38.22 -2.37
N SER A 90 20.88 38.65 -3.55
CA SER A 90 19.99 38.89 -4.69
C SER A 90 19.97 37.69 -5.63
N LEU A 91 18.77 37.31 -6.10
CA LEU A 91 18.56 36.25 -7.10
C LEU A 91 18.35 36.90 -8.47
N PHE A 92 19.07 36.44 -9.48
CA PHE A 92 18.97 36.92 -10.85
C PHE A 92 18.49 35.81 -11.78
N HIS A 93 17.62 36.15 -12.73
CA HIS A 93 17.36 35.30 -13.90
C HIS A 93 18.60 35.37 -14.80
N PHE A 94 19.23 34.24 -15.10
CA PHE A 94 20.45 34.23 -15.90
C PHE A 94 20.38 33.15 -16.97
N SER A 95 20.77 33.47 -18.21
CA SER A 95 20.62 32.58 -19.37
C SER A 95 21.92 31.93 -19.84
N ASN A 96 23.08 32.26 -19.26
CA ASN A 96 24.39 31.72 -19.68
C ASN A 96 25.13 31.05 -18.53
N HIS A 97 25.83 29.96 -18.79
CA HIS A 97 26.54 29.16 -17.76
C HIS A 97 27.87 29.78 -17.28
N ASP A 98 27.89 31.08 -16.98
CA ASP A 98 29.05 31.64 -16.27
C ASP A 98 29.10 31.12 -14.83
N ASN A 99 30.29 31.10 -14.21
CA ASN A 99 30.66 30.52 -12.90
C ASN A 99 29.92 31.08 -11.66
N HIS A 100 28.63 31.40 -11.77
CA HIS A 100 27.79 31.89 -10.68
C HIS A 100 27.11 30.73 -9.96
N PRO A 101 26.90 30.86 -8.64
CA PRO A 101 26.13 29.87 -7.90
C PRO A 101 24.71 29.77 -8.45
N THR A 102 24.25 28.55 -8.70
CA THR A 102 22.89 28.29 -9.20
C THR A 102 22.01 27.70 -8.10
N LEU A 103 20.74 28.06 -8.14
CA LEU A 103 19.66 27.34 -7.47
C LEU A 103 18.81 26.66 -8.54
N GLY A 104 18.69 25.34 -8.47
CA GLY A 104 17.79 24.53 -9.28
C GLY A 104 16.70 23.89 -8.40
N ILE A 105 15.51 23.71 -8.98
CA ILE A 105 14.38 23.02 -8.35
C ILE A 105 13.88 21.97 -9.33
N HIS A 106 14.27 20.72 -9.10
CA HIS A 106 13.92 19.64 -10.02
C HIS A 106 14.15 18.27 -9.38
N LYS A 107 13.79 17.23 -10.15
CA LYS A 107 14.09 15.84 -9.81
C LYS A 107 15.59 15.62 -9.91
N PHE A 108 16.18 15.03 -8.89
CA PHE A 108 17.63 14.82 -8.83
C PHE A 108 18.06 13.79 -9.86
N SER A 109 19.07 14.15 -10.65
CA SER A 109 19.80 13.24 -11.50
C SER A 109 20.98 12.62 -10.74
N LEU A 110 21.37 11.41 -11.17
CA LEU A 110 22.51 10.68 -10.62
C LEU A 110 23.83 11.45 -10.79
N TYR A 111 23.93 12.32 -11.80
CA TYR A 111 25.17 12.99 -12.20
C TYR A 111 25.29 14.45 -11.75
N GLU A 112 24.31 14.98 -11.00
CA GLU A 112 24.36 16.37 -10.57
C GLU A 112 25.35 16.56 -9.43
N HIS A 113 26.22 17.57 -9.58
CA HIS A 113 27.23 17.97 -8.62
C HIS A 113 26.78 19.24 -7.89
N GLY A 114 26.44 19.13 -6.61
CA GLY A 114 26.01 20.27 -5.81
C GLY A 114 25.46 19.85 -4.45
N SER A 115 25.18 20.82 -3.59
CA SER A 115 24.45 20.56 -2.35
C SER A 115 22.98 20.29 -2.66
N LYS A 116 22.53 19.08 -2.35
CA LYS A 116 21.16 18.63 -2.59
C LYS A 116 20.36 18.68 -1.30
N ILE A 117 19.20 19.33 -1.35
CA ILE A 117 18.24 19.33 -0.25
C ILE A 117 16.96 18.67 -0.74
N THR A 118 16.77 17.40 -0.37
CA THR A 118 15.57 16.63 -0.71
C THR A 118 14.35 17.27 -0.02
N LEU A 119 13.36 17.67 -0.82
CA LEU A 119 12.08 18.16 -0.32
C LEU A 119 11.11 17.00 -0.12
N LYS A 120 11.05 16.09 -1.11
CA LYS A 120 10.16 14.94 -1.12
C LYS A 120 10.64 13.88 -2.11
N PHE A 121 10.01 12.71 -2.04
CA PHE A 121 10.08 11.71 -3.09
C PHE A 121 8.80 11.82 -3.91
N THR A 122 8.94 12.02 -5.22
CA THR A 122 7.81 12.07 -6.14
C THR A 122 7.96 10.96 -7.16
N GLY A 123 6.84 10.37 -7.55
CA GLY A 123 6.79 9.39 -8.61
C GLY A 123 5.38 9.30 -9.15
N TRP A 124 5.18 8.40 -10.11
CA TRP A 124 3.87 8.15 -10.68
C TRP A 124 3.11 7.17 -9.82
N GLU A 125 1.92 7.57 -9.45
CA GLU A 125 1.00 6.76 -8.69
C GLU A 125 -0.37 6.80 -9.35
N PHE A 126 -1.26 5.92 -8.90
CA PHE A 126 -2.62 5.91 -9.42
C PHE A 126 -3.65 5.81 -8.31
N LEU A 127 -4.86 6.27 -8.59
CA LEU A 127 -6.03 6.03 -7.78
C LEU A 127 -7.14 5.43 -8.65
N THR A 128 -7.99 4.64 -8.02
CA THR A 128 -9.17 4.06 -8.66
C THR A 128 -10.26 3.81 -7.62
N CYS A 129 -11.52 3.83 -8.05
CA CYS A 129 -12.63 3.28 -7.27
C CYS A 129 -13.15 1.95 -7.83
N TYR A 130 -12.53 1.45 -8.91
CA TYR A 130 -12.82 0.11 -9.40
C TYR A 130 -12.28 -0.92 -8.41
N ALA A 131 -13.11 -1.91 -8.11
CA ALA A 131 -12.67 -3.05 -7.34
C ALA A 131 -13.38 -4.30 -7.89
N GLU A 132 -12.61 -5.36 -8.08
CA GLU A 132 -13.14 -6.63 -8.58
C GLU A 132 -13.89 -7.32 -7.44
N THR A 133 -15.15 -7.66 -7.67
CA THR A 133 -15.95 -8.46 -6.74
C THR A 133 -15.60 -9.93 -6.98
N GLY A 134 -14.68 -10.45 -6.17
CA GLY A 134 -14.43 -11.88 -6.09
C GLY A 134 -15.46 -12.54 -5.16
N ILE A 135 -16.04 -13.66 -5.59
CA ILE A 135 -16.78 -14.52 -4.68
C ILE A 135 -15.76 -15.46 -4.04
N ASP A 136 -15.29 -15.11 -2.85
CA ASP A 136 -14.47 -16.03 -2.07
C ASP A 136 -15.35 -16.96 -1.24
N PHE A 137 -15.01 -18.25 -1.23
CA PHE A 137 -15.66 -19.22 -0.34
C PHE A 137 -15.40 -18.94 1.15
N GLU A 138 -14.47 -18.04 1.48
CA GLU A 138 -14.25 -17.53 2.84
C GLU A 138 -15.56 -17.04 3.48
N PHE A 139 -16.46 -16.52 2.64
CA PHE A 139 -17.80 -16.10 3.02
C PHE A 139 -18.58 -17.12 3.86
N TYR A 140 -18.42 -18.42 3.64
CA TYR A 140 -19.14 -19.45 4.42
C TYR A 140 -18.56 -19.66 5.83
N ILE A 141 -17.30 -19.27 6.05
CA ILE A 141 -16.61 -19.49 7.34
C ILE A 141 -16.61 -18.19 8.17
N THR A 142 -16.60 -17.04 7.50
CA THR A 142 -16.55 -15.69 8.10
C THR A 142 -17.66 -15.31 9.09
N PRO A 143 -18.91 -15.82 9.02
CA PRO A 143 -19.97 -15.36 9.92
C PRO A 143 -19.61 -15.56 11.39
N PHE A 144 -18.78 -16.57 11.69
CA PHE A 144 -18.28 -16.83 13.03
C PHE A 144 -16.76 -16.69 13.09
N GLN A 145 -16.30 -16.05 14.17
CA GLN A 145 -14.88 -15.99 14.48
C GLN A 145 -14.31 -17.41 14.69
N PRO A 146 -13.03 -17.67 14.35
CA PRO A 146 -12.41 -18.98 14.54
C PRO A 146 -12.54 -19.52 15.97
N ALA A 147 -12.49 -18.65 16.98
CA ALA A 147 -12.69 -19.02 18.38
C ALA A 147 -14.08 -19.63 18.64
N LEU A 148 -15.12 -19.12 17.99
CA LEU A 148 -16.48 -19.64 18.12
C LEU A 148 -16.62 -21.02 17.46
N TRP A 149 -16.03 -21.21 16.27
CA TRP A 149 -15.97 -22.53 15.62
C TRP A 149 -15.29 -23.58 16.49
N ILE A 150 -14.14 -23.23 17.09
CA ILE A 150 -13.43 -24.10 18.03
C ILE A 150 -14.32 -24.39 19.25
N SER A 151 -15.01 -23.38 19.80
CA SER A 151 -15.93 -23.56 20.92
C SER A 151 -17.09 -24.51 20.57
N VAL A 152 -17.70 -24.36 19.39
CA VAL A 152 -18.76 -25.26 18.91
C VAL A 152 -18.22 -26.69 18.80
N ALA A 153 -17.07 -26.89 18.15
CA ALA A 153 -16.44 -28.21 18.01
C ALA A 153 -16.13 -28.87 19.37
N VAL A 154 -15.58 -28.11 20.32
CA VAL A 154 -15.29 -28.57 21.68
C VAL A 154 -16.60 -28.94 22.41
N SER A 155 -17.64 -28.11 22.29
CA SER A 155 -18.94 -28.37 22.93
C SER A 155 -19.62 -29.64 22.40
N VAL A 156 -19.58 -29.85 21.07
CA VAL A 156 -20.08 -31.06 20.40
C VAL A 156 -19.33 -32.28 20.93
N ALA A 157 -17.99 -32.24 20.92
CA ALA A 157 -17.16 -33.33 21.40
C ALA A 157 -17.42 -33.65 22.90
N LEU A 158 -17.63 -32.61 23.72
CA LEU A 158 -17.92 -32.76 25.14
C LEU A 158 -19.29 -33.40 25.37
N ILE A 159 -20.34 -32.95 24.68
CA ILE A 159 -21.69 -33.53 24.82
C ILE A 159 -21.71 -34.98 24.34
N ILE A 160 -21.05 -35.28 23.22
CA ILE A 160 -20.91 -36.66 22.72
C ILE A 160 -20.20 -37.53 23.77
N SER A 161 -19.08 -37.05 24.31
CA SER A 161 -18.29 -37.79 25.31
C SER A 161 -19.08 -38.05 26.59
N VAL A 162 -19.74 -37.01 27.15
CA VAL A 162 -20.57 -37.13 28.36
C VAL A 162 -21.72 -38.10 28.13
N THR A 163 -22.39 -38.01 26.97
CA THR A 163 -23.52 -38.90 26.64
C THR A 163 -23.07 -40.34 26.49
N LEU A 164 -21.96 -40.60 25.79
CA LEU A 164 -21.39 -41.95 25.65
C LEU A 164 -21.01 -42.56 27.01
N VAL A 165 -20.33 -41.77 27.85
CA VAL A 165 -19.94 -42.19 29.20
C VAL A 165 -21.17 -42.50 30.05
N ALA A 166 -22.21 -41.67 29.99
CA ALA A 166 -23.44 -41.88 30.73
C ALA A 166 -24.25 -43.10 30.22
N LEU A 167 -24.30 -43.33 28.91
CA LEU A 167 -24.91 -44.54 28.33
C LEU A 167 -24.15 -45.81 28.76
N TYR A 168 -22.83 -45.75 28.82
CA TYR A 168 -21.99 -46.83 29.34
C TYR A 168 -22.30 -47.12 30.81
N PHE A 169 -22.32 -46.10 31.67
CA PHE A 169 -22.58 -46.28 33.12
C PHE A 169 -24.01 -46.68 33.46
N THR A 170 -24.97 -46.39 32.60
CA THR A 170 -26.37 -46.79 32.81
C THR A 170 -26.68 -48.18 32.24
N GLU A 171 -25.67 -48.90 31.74
CA GLU A 171 -25.80 -50.22 31.10
C GLU A 171 -26.75 -50.23 29.89
N ASN A 172 -27.04 -49.06 29.34
CA ASN A 172 -27.93 -48.87 28.19
C ASN A 172 -27.21 -48.98 26.84
N TYR A 173 -25.93 -49.40 26.83
CA TYR A 173 -25.10 -49.54 25.62
C TYR A 173 -25.66 -50.56 24.60
N LYS A 174 -26.61 -51.42 25.00
CA LYS A 174 -27.28 -52.37 24.10
C LYS A 174 -28.32 -51.71 23.18
N VAL A 175 -28.70 -50.46 23.45
CA VAL A 175 -29.60 -49.70 22.57
C VAL A 175 -28.80 -49.19 21.38
N THR A 176 -29.29 -49.41 20.16
CA THR A 176 -28.72 -48.89 18.91
C THR A 176 -28.97 -47.38 18.80
N PHE A 177 -28.34 -46.58 19.65
CA PHE A 177 -28.39 -45.13 19.62
C PHE A 177 -26.98 -44.58 19.40
N SER A 178 -26.85 -43.67 18.45
CA SER A 178 -25.59 -43.03 18.09
C SER A 178 -25.63 -41.55 18.50
N PRO A 179 -25.06 -41.18 19.66
CA PRO A 179 -25.13 -39.80 20.16
C PRO A 179 -24.52 -38.78 19.19
N TRP A 180 -23.44 -39.13 18.49
CA TRP A 180 -22.76 -38.20 17.59
C TRP A 180 -23.61 -37.83 16.38
N LEU A 181 -24.34 -38.79 15.80
CA LEU A 181 -25.26 -38.52 14.69
C LEU A 181 -26.43 -37.64 15.14
N PHE A 182 -26.98 -37.89 16.33
CA PHE A 182 -28.06 -37.06 16.88
C PHE A 182 -27.60 -35.61 17.08
N ILE A 183 -26.42 -35.40 17.67
CA ILE A 183 -25.87 -34.06 17.92
C ILE A 183 -25.54 -33.33 16.62
N LEU A 184 -24.95 -34.01 15.63
CA LEU A 184 -24.69 -33.40 14.32
C LEU A 184 -25.98 -33.12 13.55
N ALA A 185 -26.93 -34.05 13.51
CA ALA A 185 -28.20 -33.84 12.82
C ALA A 185 -28.94 -32.62 13.39
N THR A 186 -29.03 -32.51 14.71
CA THR A 186 -29.65 -31.35 15.36
C THR A 186 -28.90 -30.04 15.11
N LEU A 187 -27.57 -30.08 14.88
CA LEU A 187 -26.76 -28.92 14.44
C LEU A 187 -27.11 -28.47 13.02
N PHE A 188 -27.51 -29.40 12.16
CA PHE A 188 -27.98 -29.14 10.80
C PHE A 188 -29.50 -28.97 10.72
N GLU A 189 -30.17 -28.68 11.86
CA GLU A 189 -31.63 -28.54 11.97
C GLU A 189 -32.45 -29.79 11.60
N GLU A 190 -31.81 -30.96 11.56
CA GLU A 190 -32.44 -32.25 11.27
C GLU A 190 -32.84 -32.99 12.55
N THR A 191 -34.03 -33.58 12.54
CA THR A 191 -34.55 -34.33 13.69
C THR A 191 -34.30 -35.83 13.54
N VAL A 192 -33.68 -36.45 14.55
CA VAL A 192 -33.48 -37.91 14.59
C VAL A 192 -34.33 -38.50 15.72
N PRO A 193 -35.10 -39.59 15.46
CA PRO A 193 -35.94 -40.21 16.47
C PRO A 193 -35.10 -40.78 17.63
N ILE A 194 -35.47 -40.43 18.86
CA ILE A 194 -34.82 -40.93 20.08
C ILE A 194 -35.51 -42.22 20.53
N PRO A 195 -34.78 -43.30 20.85
CA PRO A 195 -35.39 -44.52 21.39
C PRO A 195 -36.10 -44.26 22.72
N GLY A 196 -37.35 -44.73 22.87
CA GLY A 196 -38.17 -44.45 24.07
C GLY A 196 -37.58 -44.93 25.41
N LYS A 197 -36.58 -45.83 25.41
CA LYS A 197 -35.84 -46.21 26.63
C LYS A 197 -34.93 -45.08 27.13
N ILE A 198 -34.34 -44.33 26.20
CA ILE A 198 -33.39 -43.26 26.43
C ILE A 198 -34.14 -41.95 26.75
N GLU A 199 -35.28 -41.73 26.10
CA GLU A 199 -36.15 -40.57 26.30
C GLU A 199 -36.64 -40.41 27.75
N LYS A 200 -36.82 -41.53 28.47
CA LYS A 200 -37.27 -41.52 29.88
C LYS A 200 -36.24 -40.98 30.88
N LEU A 201 -35.00 -40.74 30.45
CA LEU A 201 -33.93 -40.23 31.31
C LEU A 201 -34.01 -38.71 31.44
N SER A 202 -34.44 -38.21 32.60
CA SER A 202 -34.60 -36.78 32.94
C SER A 202 -33.37 -35.93 32.60
N TRP A 203 -32.18 -36.37 33.04
CA TRP A 203 -30.93 -35.66 32.82
C TRP A 203 -30.56 -35.55 31.34
N LEU A 204 -30.80 -36.59 30.56
CA LEU A 204 -30.51 -36.59 29.13
C LEU A 204 -31.46 -35.67 28.38
N ARG A 205 -32.74 -35.66 28.78
CA ARG A 205 -33.72 -34.71 28.26
C ARG A 205 -33.26 -33.27 28.50
N MET A 206 -32.76 -32.94 29.69
CA MET A 206 -32.24 -31.59 29.96
C MET A 206 -31.03 -31.23 29.08
N ILE A 207 -30.07 -32.14 28.90
CA ILE A 207 -28.90 -31.91 28.04
C ILE A 207 -29.33 -31.73 26.58
N PHE A 208 -30.16 -32.61 26.04
CA PHE A 208 -30.61 -32.54 24.66
C PHE A 208 -31.54 -31.35 24.41
N THR A 209 -32.44 -31.01 25.32
CA THR A 209 -33.26 -29.79 25.20
C THR A 209 -32.39 -28.54 25.20
N SER A 210 -31.39 -28.46 26.09
CA SER A 210 -30.43 -27.34 26.08
C SER A 210 -29.61 -27.28 24.80
N TRP A 211 -29.16 -28.44 24.29
CA TRP A 211 -28.40 -28.52 23.05
C TRP A 211 -29.24 -28.10 21.84
N CYS A 212 -30.48 -28.62 21.71
CA CYS A 212 -31.36 -28.26 20.62
C CYS A 212 -31.68 -26.75 20.63
N LEU A 213 -31.94 -26.17 21.81
CA LEU A 213 -32.14 -24.72 21.92
C LEU A 213 -30.91 -23.94 21.46
N MET A 214 -29.71 -24.36 21.90
CA MET A 214 -28.45 -23.72 21.50
C MET A 214 -28.19 -23.87 20.00
N SER A 215 -28.45 -25.05 19.44
CA SER A 215 -28.30 -25.33 18.03
C SER A 215 -29.16 -24.40 17.19
N VAL A 216 -30.45 -24.30 17.49
CA VAL A 216 -31.40 -23.41 16.80
C VAL A 216 -30.96 -21.94 16.89
N ILE A 217 -30.41 -21.51 18.03
CA ILE A 217 -29.89 -20.14 18.17
C ILE A 217 -28.65 -19.94 17.30
N LEU A 218 -27.71 -20.89 17.32
CA LEU A 218 -26.48 -20.83 16.53
C LEU A 218 -26.75 -20.85 15.03
N THR A 219 -27.62 -21.74 14.55
CA THR A 219 -27.97 -21.84 13.13
C THR A 219 -28.72 -20.60 12.66
N ASN A 220 -29.69 -20.08 13.43
CA ASN A 220 -30.37 -18.83 13.10
C ASN A 220 -29.42 -17.63 13.09
N CYS A 221 -28.48 -17.56 14.03
CA CYS A 221 -27.45 -16.53 14.05
C CYS A 221 -26.51 -16.63 12.84
N TYR A 222 -26.05 -17.83 12.54
CA TYR A 222 -25.20 -18.10 11.37
C TYR A 222 -25.92 -17.69 10.09
N ASN A 223 -27.16 -18.16 9.89
CA ASN A 223 -27.98 -17.82 8.73
C ASN A 223 -28.25 -16.31 8.65
N GLY A 224 -28.52 -15.65 9.77
CA GLY A 224 -28.75 -14.20 9.81
C GLY A 224 -27.51 -13.40 9.42
N LEU A 225 -26.33 -13.74 9.96
CA LEU A 225 -25.07 -13.10 9.60
C LEU A 225 -24.68 -13.41 8.15
N MET A 226 -24.83 -14.66 7.72
CA MET A 226 -24.60 -15.07 6.35
C MET A 226 -25.52 -14.31 5.38
N ILE A 227 -26.82 -14.20 5.63
CA ILE A 227 -27.73 -13.42 4.77
C ILE A 227 -27.35 -11.93 4.78
N THR A 228 -26.93 -11.39 5.93
CA THR A 228 -26.50 -9.98 6.04
C THR A 228 -25.27 -9.73 5.18
N GLU A 229 -24.28 -10.62 5.25
CA GLU A 229 -23.06 -10.55 4.44
C GLU A 229 -23.36 -10.78 2.95
N LEU A 230 -24.33 -11.63 2.58
CA LEU A 230 -24.75 -11.82 1.18
C LEU A 230 -25.43 -10.57 0.61
N ASN A 231 -26.08 -9.78 1.47
CA ASN A 231 -26.70 -8.52 1.10
C ASN A 231 -25.73 -7.34 1.20
N ALA A 232 -24.61 -7.48 1.92
CA ALA A 232 -23.55 -6.51 1.94
C ALA A 232 -22.81 -6.52 0.58
N PRO A 233 -22.30 -5.38 0.10
CA PRO A 233 -21.44 -5.38 -1.07
C PRO A 233 -20.22 -6.28 -0.78
N PHE A 234 -20.00 -7.26 -1.67
CA PHE A 234 -18.90 -8.20 -1.53
C PHE A 234 -17.57 -7.49 -1.28
N ARG A 235 -16.68 -8.13 -0.52
CA ARG A 235 -15.28 -7.67 -0.40
C ARG A 235 -14.74 -7.45 -1.80
N SER A 236 -14.43 -6.20 -2.07
CA SER A 236 -13.96 -5.78 -3.37
C SER A 236 -12.45 -5.61 -3.28
N TYR A 237 -11.74 -6.26 -4.20
CA TYR A 237 -10.29 -6.18 -4.28
C TYR A 237 -9.94 -5.12 -5.31
N SER A 238 -9.40 -3.99 -4.84
CA SER A 238 -8.84 -2.97 -5.73
C SER A 238 -7.44 -3.38 -6.16
N LYS A 239 -7.04 -3.00 -7.37
CA LYS A 239 -5.67 -3.21 -7.85
C LYS A 239 -4.76 -2.21 -7.15
N GLU A 240 -3.72 -2.71 -6.47
CA GLU A 240 -2.82 -1.86 -5.66
C GLU A 240 -1.49 -1.53 -6.36
N THR A 241 -1.17 -2.21 -7.46
CA THR A 241 0.12 -2.10 -8.17
C THR A 241 -0.09 -1.92 -9.67
N PHE A 242 0.82 -1.26 -10.38
CA PHE A 242 0.74 -1.01 -11.82
C PHE A 242 0.69 -2.29 -12.67
N PRO A 243 1.44 -3.37 -12.37
CA PRO A 243 1.29 -4.63 -13.09
C PRO A 243 -0.15 -5.16 -13.10
N GLY A 244 -0.90 -4.93 -12.02
CA GLY A 244 -2.31 -5.30 -11.91
C GLY A 244 -3.26 -4.46 -12.77
N LEU A 245 -2.76 -3.35 -13.36
CA LEU A 245 -3.50 -2.54 -14.33
C LEU A 245 -3.30 -3.02 -15.77
N SER A 246 -2.34 -3.92 -16.03
CA SER A 246 -2.00 -4.38 -17.38
C SER A 246 -3.15 -5.13 -18.05
N CYS A 247 -3.27 -4.98 -19.37
CA CYS A 247 -4.28 -5.66 -20.16
C CYS A 247 -3.81 -7.03 -20.66
N GLY A 248 -4.45 -8.12 -20.22
CA GLY A 248 -4.22 -9.49 -20.73
C GLY A 248 -4.16 -10.57 -19.64
N ALA A 249 -4.47 -11.83 -20.01
CA ALA A 249 -4.69 -12.93 -19.06
C ALA A 249 -3.41 -13.55 -18.44
N ASN A 250 -2.21 -13.14 -18.87
CA ASN A 250 -0.98 -13.89 -18.58
C ASN A 250 0.02 -13.17 -17.66
N TYR A 251 -0.25 -11.93 -17.23
CA TYR A 251 0.74 -11.17 -16.46
C TYR A 251 0.95 -11.66 -15.03
N GLU A 252 -0.05 -12.32 -14.44
CA GLU A 252 0.08 -12.92 -13.09
C GLU A 252 1.13 -14.04 -13.03
N ASN A 253 1.43 -14.68 -14.17
CA ASN A 253 2.44 -15.74 -14.26
C ASN A 253 3.85 -15.23 -14.62
N GLY A 254 4.05 -13.92 -14.61
CA GLY A 254 5.31 -13.26 -14.95
C GLY A 254 5.45 -12.90 -16.44
N ILE A 255 6.34 -11.95 -16.69
CA ILE A 255 6.59 -11.25 -17.97
C ILE A 255 6.97 -12.18 -19.16
N ASN A 256 7.21 -13.47 -18.93
CA ASN A 256 8.08 -14.28 -19.80
C ASN A 256 7.43 -15.07 -20.95
N SER A 257 6.11 -15.05 -21.18
CA SER A 257 5.51 -16.08 -22.06
C SER A 257 4.80 -15.60 -23.32
N ASP A 258 4.43 -14.32 -23.47
CA ASP A 258 3.70 -13.90 -24.68
C ASP A 258 4.08 -12.49 -25.15
N LEU A 259 4.98 -12.43 -26.14
CA LEU A 259 5.42 -11.20 -26.81
C LEU A 259 4.48 -10.76 -27.94
N SER A 260 3.33 -11.43 -28.12
CA SER A 260 2.35 -11.06 -29.14
C SER A 260 1.85 -9.63 -28.97
N PHE A 261 1.85 -9.09 -27.75
CA PHE A 261 1.41 -7.72 -27.47
C PHE A 261 2.27 -6.65 -28.18
N LEU A 262 3.55 -6.92 -28.46
CA LEU A 262 4.41 -5.97 -29.16
C LEU A 262 3.97 -5.68 -30.59
N LYS A 263 3.30 -6.63 -31.24
CA LYS A 263 2.70 -6.41 -32.57
C LYS A 263 1.61 -5.34 -32.53
N GLU A 264 1.00 -5.11 -31.36
CA GLU A 264 0.01 -4.05 -31.14
C GLU A 264 0.67 -2.76 -30.62
N VAL A 265 1.68 -2.85 -29.74
CA VAL A 265 2.35 -1.68 -29.12
C VAL A 265 3.24 -0.93 -30.10
N VAL A 266 4.02 -1.60 -30.96
CA VAL A 266 4.96 -0.92 -31.88
C VAL A 266 4.24 0.03 -32.85
N PRO A 267 3.18 -0.40 -33.57
CA PRO A 267 2.42 0.52 -34.43
C PRO A 267 1.77 1.66 -33.64
N TYR A 268 1.25 1.36 -32.45
CA TYR A 268 0.63 2.35 -31.57
C TYR A 268 1.63 3.44 -31.15
N HIS A 269 2.81 3.02 -30.69
CA HIS A 269 3.89 3.92 -30.34
C HIS A 269 4.35 4.78 -31.53
N ASN A 270 4.46 4.20 -32.73
CA ASN A 270 4.83 4.95 -33.92
C ASN A 270 3.78 6.02 -34.29
N VAL A 271 2.50 5.76 -34.06
CA VAL A 271 1.44 6.77 -34.21
C VAL A 271 1.60 7.86 -33.15
N LEU A 272 1.88 7.50 -31.90
CA LEU A 272 2.10 8.45 -30.80
C LEU A 272 3.35 9.32 -31.02
N TYR A 273 4.43 8.73 -31.52
CA TYR A 273 5.65 9.45 -31.89
C TYR A 273 5.38 10.45 -33.03
N LYS A 274 4.73 9.99 -34.12
CA LYS A 274 4.33 10.89 -35.22
C LYS A 274 3.39 11.98 -34.75
N TYR A 275 2.50 11.66 -33.80
CA TYR A 275 1.61 12.64 -33.18
C TYR A 275 2.41 13.71 -32.43
N ALA A 276 3.34 13.29 -31.56
CA ALA A 276 4.22 14.19 -30.83
C ALA A 276 5.09 15.06 -31.76
N GLU A 277 5.62 14.50 -32.84
CA GLU A 277 6.43 15.23 -33.84
C GLU A 277 5.58 16.17 -34.72
N SER A 278 4.40 15.73 -35.16
CA SER A 278 3.53 16.50 -36.09
C SER A 278 3.02 17.80 -35.49
N HIS A 279 2.98 17.87 -34.16
CA HIS A 279 2.59 19.07 -33.44
C HIS A 279 3.55 20.24 -33.73
N GLU A 280 4.84 19.98 -33.95
CA GLU A 280 5.78 21.04 -34.34
C GLU A 280 5.44 21.69 -35.69
N LYS A 281 4.56 21.08 -36.49
CA LYS A 281 4.29 21.46 -37.89
C LYS A 281 2.83 21.89 -38.13
N GLU A 282 2.05 22.19 -37.09
CA GLU A 282 0.66 22.71 -37.13
C GLU A 282 -0.39 21.87 -37.93
N ASN A 283 -0.13 20.59 -38.22
CA ASN A 283 -1.04 19.76 -39.02
C ASN A 283 -2.13 19.04 -38.21
N PHE A 284 -3.15 19.78 -37.77
CA PHE A 284 -4.25 19.28 -36.92
C PHE A 284 -5.09 18.14 -37.55
N SER A 285 -5.13 18.00 -38.87
CA SER A 285 -5.90 16.94 -39.54
C SER A 285 -5.28 15.54 -39.39
N ILE A 286 -3.94 15.46 -39.38
CA ILE A 286 -3.19 14.22 -39.15
C ILE A 286 -3.38 13.79 -37.70
N LEU A 287 -3.34 14.76 -36.78
CA LEU A 287 -3.58 14.63 -35.35
C LEU A 287 -4.91 13.93 -35.05
N TYR A 288 -5.98 14.41 -35.69
CA TYR A 288 -7.34 13.89 -35.51
C TYR A 288 -7.45 12.42 -35.92
N ASN A 289 -6.92 12.06 -37.10
CA ASN A 289 -6.97 10.69 -37.60
C ASN A 289 -6.13 9.74 -36.74
N ALA A 290 -4.98 10.21 -36.22
CA ALA A 290 -4.15 9.45 -35.29
C ALA A 290 -4.90 9.14 -33.98
N ILE A 291 -5.52 10.16 -33.37
CA ILE A 291 -6.33 9.97 -32.14
C ILE A 291 -7.49 9.02 -32.39
N LEU A 292 -8.25 9.20 -33.48
CA LEU A 292 -9.38 8.32 -33.80
C LEU A 292 -8.93 6.86 -33.99
N ASN A 293 -7.81 6.64 -34.66
CA ASN A 293 -7.25 5.30 -34.85
C ASN A 293 -6.85 4.69 -33.50
N ILE A 294 -6.11 5.42 -32.67
CA ILE A 294 -5.73 5.02 -31.29
C ILE A 294 -6.96 4.58 -30.50
N VAL A 295 -7.98 5.44 -30.50
CA VAL A 295 -9.21 5.27 -29.75
C VAL A 295 -10.00 4.05 -30.22
N SER A 296 -10.11 3.85 -31.54
CA SER A 296 -10.93 2.79 -32.13
C SER A 296 -10.43 1.38 -31.80
N VAL A 297 -9.15 1.25 -31.44
CA VAL A 297 -8.51 -0.03 -31.11
C VAL A 297 -8.78 -0.43 -29.66
N ALA A 298 -9.10 0.53 -28.80
CA ALA A 298 -9.26 0.26 -27.38
C ALA A 298 -10.53 -0.57 -27.09
N LYS A 299 -10.33 -1.76 -26.51
CA LYS A 299 -11.42 -2.67 -26.12
C LYS A 299 -11.94 -2.33 -24.73
N SER A 300 -13.20 -2.67 -24.47
CA SER A 300 -13.92 -2.32 -23.23
C SER A 300 -13.40 -2.97 -21.94
N ASP A 301 -12.57 -4.01 -22.04
CA ASP A 301 -12.33 -4.92 -20.91
C ASP A 301 -11.10 -4.56 -20.07
N CYS A 302 -10.31 -3.59 -20.52
CA CYS A 302 -9.07 -3.15 -19.87
C CYS A 302 -9.20 -1.78 -19.20
N PHE A 303 -8.25 -1.46 -18.32
CA PHE A 303 -8.28 -0.19 -17.58
C PHE A 303 -8.07 1.02 -18.50
N SER A 304 -8.91 2.04 -18.36
CA SER A 304 -8.63 3.40 -18.84
C SER A 304 -7.55 4.01 -17.95
N LEU A 305 -6.38 4.33 -18.51
CA LEU A 305 -5.23 4.93 -17.84
C LEU A 305 -5.26 6.46 -18.04
N LEU A 306 -6.06 7.15 -17.24
CA LEU A 306 -6.33 8.58 -17.41
C LEU A 306 -5.31 9.43 -16.66
N SER A 307 -4.86 10.53 -17.23
CA SER A 307 -4.02 11.53 -16.57
C SER A 307 -4.38 12.94 -17.05
N LEU A 308 -4.02 13.96 -16.27
CA LEU A 308 -4.22 15.35 -16.69
C LEU A 308 -3.40 15.64 -17.95
N PRO A 309 -3.83 16.60 -18.80
CA PRO A 309 -3.03 16.98 -19.94
C PRO A 309 -1.77 17.70 -19.47
N TYR A 310 -0.66 17.47 -20.17
CA TYR A 310 0.55 18.23 -19.95
C TYR A 310 0.33 19.69 -20.41
N ASP A 311 0.51 20.65 -19.50
CA ASP A 311 0.22 22.06 -19.74
C ASP A 311 1.34 22.71 -20.56
N ARG A 312 1.25 22.58 -21.89
CA ARG A 312 2.03 23.44 -22.79
C ARG A 312 1.17 24.63 -23.23
N ASN A 313 1.80 25.81 -23.27
CA ASN A 313 1.21 27.07 -23.74
C ASN A 313 0.72 27.02 -25.20
N ASP A 314 0.98 25.94 -25.94
CA ASP A 314 0.61 25.73 -27.33
C ASP A 314 -0.82 25.17 -27.52
N GLY A 315 -1.55 24.88 -26.43
CA GLY A 315 -2.90 24.33 -26.49
C GLY A 315 -2.95 22.83 -26.81
N PHE A 316 -1.81 22.15 -26.76
CA PHE A 316 -1.69 20.72 -26.90
C PHE A 316 -2.07 20.00 -25.60
N SER A 317 -2.94 19.00 -25.69
CA SER A 317 -3.42 18.25 -24.52
C SER A 317 -3.16 16.75 -24.68
N LEU A 318 -1.89 16.33 -24.61
CA LEU A 318 -1.55 14.91 -24.43
C LEU A 318 -1.60 14.58 -22.93
N PRO A 319 -2.21 13.45 -22.52
CA PRO A 319 -2.18 13.02 -21.13
C PRO A 319 -0.74 12.88 -20.65
N GLU A 320 -0.42 13.53 -19.53
CA GLU A 320 0.92 13.66 -18.97
C GLU A 320 1.58 12.30 -18.76
N PHE A 321 0.83 11.32 -18.25
CA PHE A 321 1.35 9.97 -18.04
C PHE A 321 1.62 9.23 -19.35
N LEU A 322 0.82 9.47 -20.41
CA LEU A 322 1.06 8.87 -21.72
C LEU A 322 2.33 9.45 -22.36
N LEU A 323 2.53 10.78 -22.26
CA LEU A 323 3.78 11.42 -22.66
C LEU A 323 4.96 10.80 -21.91
N ARG A 324 4.81 10.61 -20.60
CA ARG A 324 5.88 10.03 -19.79
C ARG A 324 6.18 8.58 -20.16
N LEU A 325 5.15 7.76 -20.36
CA LEU A 325 5.34 6.39 -20.84
C LEU A 325 6.08 6.37 -22.18
N HIS A 326 5.79 7.31 -23.08
CA HIS A 326 6.51 7.43 -24.34
C HIS A 326 7.99 7.76 -24.14
N GLU A 327 8.32 8.71 -23.27
CA GLU A 327 9.71 9.13 -22.97
C GLU A 327 10.51 8.06 -22.22
N ASP A 328 9.88 7.39 -21.24
CA ASP A 328 10.54 6.42 -20.36
C ASP A 328 10.59 5.00 -20.94
N THR A 329 9.87 4.73 -22.03
CA THR A 329 9.94 3.41 -22.64
C THR A 329 11.14 3.30 -23.58
N PRO A 330 11.89 2.19 -23.53
CA PRO A 330 13.00 1.94 -24.44
C PRO A 330 12.52 1.58 -25.86
N MET A 331 11.36 2.10 -26.30
CA MET A 331 10.82 1.87 -27.64
C MET A 331 11.76 2.39 -28.71
N TYR A 332 12.52 3.46 -28.44
CA TYR A 332 13.55 3.94 -29.36
C TYR A 332 14.57 2.84 -29.70
N LYS A 333 14.99 2.00 -28.73
CA LYS A 333 15.91 0.88 -28.97
C LYS A 333 15.30 -0.19 -29.88
N ILE A 334 13.99 -0.43 -29.74
CA ILE A 334 13.26 -1.37 -30.62
C ILE A 334 13.20 -0.80 -32.04
N VAL A 335 12.83 0.47 -32.18
CA VAL A 335 12.72 1.16 -33.47
C VAL A 335 14.09 1.26 -34.15
N GLU A 336 15.14 1.62 -33.41
CA GLU A 336 16.52 1.65 -33.90
C GLU A 336 16.97 0.28 -34.39
N ASN A 337 16.72 -0.78 -33.62
CA ASN A 337 17.06 -2.14 -34.03
C ASN A 337 16.33 -2.57 -35.31
N GLU A 338 15.06 -2.17 -35.51
CA GLU A 338 14.34 -2.44 -36.76
C GLU A 338 14.95 -1.73 -37.98
N LEU A 339 15.74 -0.66 -37.77
CA LEU A 339 16.44 0.08 -38.83
C LEU A 339 17.85 -0.45 -39.11
N GLU A 340 18.42 -1.31 -38.27
CA GLU A 340 19.75 -1.90 -38.49
C GLU A 340 19.73 -2.94 -39.62
N GLU A 341 20.84 -3.08 -40.37
CA GLU A 341 20.94 -4.06 -41.47
C GLU A 341 20.77 -5.51 -41.00
N ASN A 342 21.10 -5.79 -39.74
CA ASN A 342 21.01 -7.11 -39.11
C ASN A 342 20.29 -7.00 -37.76
N PRO A 343 18.95 -6.85 -37.73
CA PRO A 343 18.21 -6.63 -36.49
C PRO A 343 18.43 -7.80 -35.52
N LEU A 344 18.74 -7.50 -34.26
CA LEU A 344 18.74 -8.49 -33.20
C LEU A 344 17.32 -9.05 -33.02
N SER A 345 17.24 -10.28 -32.50
CA SER A 345 15.95 -10.86 -32.16
C SER A 345 15.25 -9.97 -31.12
N ILE A 346 13.94 -9.77 -31.25
CA ILE A 346 13.16 -8.98 -30.29
C ILE A 346 13.39 -9.50 -28.86
N ASN A 347 13.42 -10.82 -28.67
CA ASN A 347 13.67 -11.44 -27.36
C ASN A 347 15.03 -11.03 -26.77
N SER A 348 16.10 -10.94 -27.58
CA SER A 348 17.40 -10.48 -27.08
C SER A 348 17.36 -9.03 -26.63
N ILE A 349 16.61 -8.16 -27.29
CA ILE A 349 16.49 -6.74 -26.92
C ILE A 349 15.67 -6.61 -25.63
N LEU A 350 14.54 -7.30 -25.53
CA LEU A 350 13.70 -7.25 -24.34
C LEU A 350 14.40 -7.80 -23.10
N ASN A 351 15.27 -8.79 -23.26
CA ASN A 351 16.10 -9.30 -22.16
C ASN A 351 17.13 -8.26 -21.67
N THR A 352 17.38 -7.18 -22.42
CA THR A 352 18.19 -6.04 -21.95
C THR A 352 17.41 -5.04 -21.11
N PHE A 353 16.08 -5.11 -21.13
CA PHE A 353 15.22 -4.18 -20.41
C PHE A 353 15.00 -4.65 -18.98
N ASP A 354 14.92 -3.69 -18.06
CA ASP A 354 14.53 -3.97 -16.70
C ASP A 354 13.04 -4.41 -16.66
N PRO A 355 12.62 -5.31 -15.74
CA PRO A 355 11.21 -5.70 -15.63
C PRO A 355 10.25 -4.50 -15.46
N SER A 356 10.70 -3.40 -14.86
CA SER A 356 9.91 -2.17 -14.75
C SER A 356 9.70 -1.51 -16.13
N GLU A 357 10.71 -1.48 -16.99
CA GLU A 357 10.62 -0.97 -18.36
C GLU A 357 9.67 -1.83 -19.20
N LEU A 358 9.74 -3.17 -19.07
CA LEU A 358 8.78 -4.06 -19.74
C LEU A 358 7.36 -3.82 -19.26
N SER A 359 7.17 -3.56 -17.96
CA SER A 359 5.86 -3.21 -17.42
C SER A 359 5.31 -1.93 -18.08
N ASN A 360 6.13 -0.90 -18.33
CA ASN A 360 5.71 0.31 -19.04
C ASN A 360 5.21 0.01 -20.46
N LEU A 361 5.85 -0.92 -21.17
CA LEU A 361 5.42 -1.32 -22.52
C LEU A 361 4.00 -1.92 -22.53
N ASN A 362 3.58 -2.62 -21.48
CA ASN A 362 2.19 -3.11 -21.42
C ASN A 362 1.20 -2.01 -21.09
N LEU A 363 1.60 -1.02 -20.29
CA LEU A 363 0.75 0.15 -20.04
C LEU A 363 0.54 0.97 -21.30
N LEU A 364 1.47 0.91 -22.27
CA LEU A 364 1.31 1.44 -23.63
C LEU A 364 0.52 0.53 -24.59
N ASN A 365 -0.07 -0.58 -24.12
CA ASN A 365 -0.90 -1.41 -24.98
C ASN A 365 -2.11 -0.61 -25.48
N PRO A 366 -2.40 -0.59 -26.80
CA PRO A 366 -3.52 0.19 -27.35
C PRO A 366 -4.90 -0.27 -26.86
N LYS A 367 -5.00 -1.42 -26.18
CA LYS A 367 -6.22 -1.83 -25.47
C LYS A 367 -6.52 -0.95 -24.25
N HIS A 368 -5.52 -0.27 -23.69
CA HIS A 368 -5.73 0.77 -22.69
C HIS A 368 -6.24 2.04 -23.37
N THR A 369 -7.25 2.68 -22.77
CA THR A 369 -7.63 4.03 -23.18
C THR A 369 -6.85 5.03 -22.34
N HIS A 370 -6.14 5.96 -22.98
CA HIS A 370 -5.41 7.02 -22.27
C HIS A 370 -6.17 8.35 -22.24
N PHE A 371 -7.28 8.42 -22.98
CA PHE A 371 -8.14 9.59 -23.08
C PHE A 371 -9.53 9.27 -22.52
N PRO A 372 -10.22 10.27 -21.94
CA PRO A 372 -11.61 10.08 -21.52
C PRO A 372 -12.49 9.69 -22.70
N ARG A 373 -13.40 8.72 -22.52
CA ARG A 373 -14.30 8.24 -23.59
C ARG A 373 -15.23 9.34 -24.11
N SER A 374 -15.54 10.33 -23.28
CA SER A 374 -16.39 11.47 -23.68
C SER A 374 -15.69 12.43 -24.63
N ILE A 375 -14.36 12.35 -24.78
CA ILE A 375 -13.60 13.24 -25.66
C ILE A 375 -14.05 13.12 -27.13
N TYR A 376 -14.61 11.97 -27.54
CA TYR A 376 -15.05 11.69 -28.92
C TYR A 376 -16.07 12.68 -29.45
N ALA A 377 -16.92 13.23 -28.57
CA ALA A 377 -17.89 14.24 -28.95
C ALA A 377 -17.24 15.62 -29.18
N SER A 378 -16.08 15.86 -28.59
CA SER A 378 -15.44 17.18 -28.48
C SER A 378 -14.14 17.33 -29.29
N VAL A 379 -13.58 16.26 -29.88
CA VAL A 379 -12.27 16.26 -30.59
C VAL A 379 -12.17 17.32 -31.70
N ARG A 380 -13.29 17.83 -32.22
CA ARG A 380 -13.27 18.90 -33.24
C ARG A 380 -12.83 20.28 -32.72
N LYS A 381 -12.72 20.46 -31.40
CA LYS A 381 -12.34 21.72 -30.77
C LYS A 381 -11.17 21.49 -29.82
N ILE A 382 -10.29 22.48 -29.70
CA ILE A 382 -9.27 22.52 -28.64
C ILE A 382 -10.03 22.59 -27.31
N ILE A 383 -9.79 21.61 -26.44
CA ILE A 383 -10.46 21.48 -25.16
C ILE A 383 -9.58 22.14 -24.10
N PRO A 384 -10.05 23.17 -23.37
CA PRO A 384 -9.28 23.74 -22.26
C PRO A 384 -8.98 22.68 -21.19
N ASN A 385 -7.82 22.77 -20.53
CA ASN A 385 -7.39 21.82 -19.49
C ASN A 385 -8.45 21.60 -18.40
N SER A 386 -9.19 22.65 -18.02
CA SER A 386 -10.28 22.57 -17.05
C SER A 386 -11.47 21.73 -17.54
N GLU A 387 -11.76 21.72 -18.84
CA GLU A 387 -12.81 20.88 -19.41
C GLU A 387 -12.32 19.44 -19.55
N PHE A 388 -11.08 19.22 -19.99
CA PHE A 388 -10.48 17.89 -20.05
C PHE A 388 -10.47 17.20 -18.67
N GLN A 389 -10.10 17.95 -17.63
CA GLN A 389 -10.15 17.49 -16.24
C GLN A 389 -11.56 17.08 -15.80
N LYS A 390 -12.60 17.82 -16.20
CA LYS A 390 -13.99 17.45 -15.92
C LYS A 390 -14.37 16.14 -16.63
N LEU A 391 -13.88 15.92 -17.85
CA LEU A 391 -14.12 14.66 -18.56
C LEU A 391 -13.47 13.47 -17.84
N ILE A 392 -12.22 13.62 -17.39
CA ILE A 392 -11.53 12.60 -16.57
C ILE A 392 -12.35 12.32 -15.29
N GLU A 393 -12.69 13.36 -14.54
CA GLU A 393 -13.44 13.24 -13.29
C GLU A 393 -14.76 12.50 -13.50
N SER A 394 -15.48 12.85 -14.56
CA SER A 394 -16.74 12.20 -14.92
C SER A 394 -16.57 10.71 -15.18
N GLU A 395 -15.44 10.28 -15.76
CA GLU A 395 -15.17 8.87 -16.03
C GLU A 395 -14.72 8.12 -14.78
N ILE A 396 -13.88 8.75 -13.95
CA ILE A 396 -13.38 8.16 -12.70
C ILE A 396 -14.53 7.94 -11.70
N VAL A 397 -15.45 8.89 -11.57
CA VAL A 397 -16.60 8.81 -10.65
C VAL A 397 -17.61 7.73 -11.07
N LEU A 398 -17.57 7.24 -12.31
CA LEU A 398 -18.40 6.11 -12.74
C LEU A 398 -17.92 4.75 -12.20
N CYS A 399 -16.73 4.69 -11.57
CA CYS A 399 -16.13 3.48 -11.00
C CYS A 399 -16.13 2.25 -11.92
N ARG A 400 -15.94 2.51 -13.21
CA ARG A 400 -15.60 1.48 -14.20
C ARG A 400 -14.12 1.14 -14.09
N LYS A 401 -13.62 0.25 -14.94
CA LYS A 401 -12.18 -0.03 -15.09
C LYS A 401 -11.46 1.22 -15.60
N SER A 402 -11.27 2.19 -14.73
CA SER A 402 -10.65 3.48 -14.99
C SER A 402 -9.78 3.81 -13.79
N VAL A 403 -8.58 4.26 -14.06
CA VAL A 403 -7.62 4.70 -13.06
C VAL A 403 -7.17 6.11 -13.43
N PHE A 404 -7.00 6.94 -12.41
CA PHE A 404 -6.39 8.25 -12.57
C PHE A 404 -4.94 8.14 -12.12
N ILE A 405 -4.03 8.52 -13.00
CA ILE A 405 -2.58 8.41 -12.84
C ILE A 405 -2.01 9.82 -12.86
N ALA A 406 -1.22 10.15 -11.85
CA ALA A 406 -0.58 11.44 -11.70
C ALA A 406 0.67 11.31 -10.84
N GLU A 407 1.50 12.35 -10.83
CA GLU A 407 2.55 12.45 -9.82
C GLU A 407 1.97 12.44 -8.40
N SER A 408 2.71 11.87 -7.45
CA SER A 408 2.30 11.65 -6.06
C SER A 408 1.59 12.85 -5.41
N ASP A 409 2.07 14.07 -5.65
CA ASP A 409 1.49 15.29 -5.08
C ASP A 409 0.15 15.65 -5.69
N ASN A 410 0.07 15.65 -7.02
CA ASN A 410 -1.16 15.91 -7.75
C ASN A 410 -2.19 14.81 -7.46
N LEU A 411 -1.75 13.55 -7.34
CA LEU A 411 -2.61 12.43 -6.99
C LEU A 411 -3.17 12.54 -5.57
N ALA A 412 -2.34 12.91 -4.59
CA ALA A 412 -2.80 13.08 -3.20
C ALA A 412 -3.89 14.14 -3.11
N ALA A 413 -3.70 15.24 -3.83
CA ALA A 413 -4.65 16.35 -3.82
C ALA A 413 -5.94 16.02 -4.61
N GLU A 414 -5.83 15.30 -5.74
CA GLU A 414 -7.00 14.73 -6.44
C GLU A 414 -7.76 13.75 -5.53
N PHE A 415 -7.05 12.87 -4.81
CA PHE A 415 -7.65 11.90 -3.91
C PHE A 415 -8.44 12.56 -2.77
N GLU A 416 -7.89 13.61 -2.17
CA GLU A 416 -8.59 14.39 -1.14
C GLU A 416 -9.83 15.07 -1.72
N PHE A 417 -9.70 15.72 -2.89
CA PHE A 417 -10.82 16.34 -3.59
C PHE A 417 -11.93 15.34 -3.88
N LEU A 418 -11.61 14.18 -4.47
CA LEU A 418 -12.59 13.17 -4.83
C LEU A 418 -13.25 12.55 -3.59
N SER A 419 -12.46 12.19 -2.56
CA SER A 419 -12.97 11.59 -1.33
C SER A 419 -13.92 12.53 -0.58
N LYS A 420 -13.63 13.84 -0.60
CA LYS A 420 -14.46 14.87 0.04
C LYS A 420 -15.78 15.10 -0.70
N ASN A 421 -15.74 15.17 -2.03
CA ASN A 421 -16.92 15.52 -2.83
C ASN A 421 -17.80 14.30 -3.19
N TYR A 422 -17.23 13.11 -3.21
CA TYR A 422 -17.88 11.85 -3.59
C TYR A 422 -17.80 10.82 -2.45
N PHE A 423 -18.22 11.19 -1.24
CA PHE A 423 -18.10 10.38 -0.02
C PHE A 423 -18.76 8.98 -0.09
N TRP A 424 -19.69 8.76 -1.03
CA TRP A 424 -20.34 7.46 -1.25
C TRP A 424 -19.51 6.51 -2.14
N ILE A 425 -18.41 7.01 -2.71
CA ILE A 425 -17.47 6.24 -3.52
C ILE A 425 -16.20 6.01 -2.71
N LYS A 426 -15.81 4.75 -2.59
CA LYS A 426 -14.56 4.38 -1.95
C LYS A 426 -13.43 4.43 -2.98
N PHE A 427 -12.70 5.54 -3.00
CA PHE A 427 -11.45 5.62 -3.75
C PHE A 427 -10.34 4.88 -3.02
N THR A 428 -9.46 4.27 -3.79
CA THR A 428 -8.27 3.57 -3.31
C THR A 428 -7.06 4.11 -4.07
N ARG A 429 -5.97 4.36 -3.33
CA ARG A 429 -4.68 4.76 -3.89
C ARG A 429 -3.83 3.50 -4.07
N GLY A 430 -3.15 3.39 -5.20
CA GLY A 430 -2.14 2.36 -5.43
C GLY A 430 -1.03 2.45 -4.38
N LYS A 431 -0.48 1.30 -3.98
CA LYS A 431 0.63 1.23 -3.01
C LYS A 431 1.99 1.41 -3.68
N GLU A 432 2.06 1.22 -4.99
CA GLU A 432 3.29 1.33 -5.77
C GLU A 432 3.52 2.76 -6.28
N VAL A 433 4.70 3.29 -5.99
CA VAL A 433 5.20 4.56 -6.55
C VAL A 433 6.20 4.24 -7.66
N ARG A 434 5.83 4.46 -8.92
CA ARG A 434 6.71 4.24 -10.06
C ARG A 434 7.68 5.39 -10.23
N THR A 435 8.91 5.05 -10.63
CA THR A 435 10.00 6.01 -10.87
C THR A 435 10.13 7.02 -9.72
N SER A 436 10.14 6.51 -8.48
CA SER A 436 10.30 7.34 -7.29
C SER A 436 11.66 8.04 -7.35
N MET A 437 11.63 9.33 -7.66
CA MET A 437 12.80 10.19 -7.72
C MET A 437 12.77 11.18 -6.56
N GLN A 438 13.95 11.50 -6.05
CA GLN A 438 14.08 12.59 -5.10
C GLN A 438 13.82 13.91 -5.85
N PHE A 439 12.90 14.71 -5.33
CA PHE A 439 12.63 16.06 -5.81
C PHE A 439 13.09 17.03 -4.74
N GLY A 440 13.81 18.08 -5.15
CA GLY A 440 14.31 19.02 -4.17
C GLY A 440 15.02 20.22 -4.75
N LEU A 441 15.81 20.86 -3.89
CA LEU A 441 16.64 22.01 -4.22
C LEU A 441 18.07 21.53 -4.50
N ILE A 442 18.67 22.04 -5.55
CA ILE A 442 20.06 21.80 -5.90
C ILE A 442 20.77 23.14 -5.92
N PHE A 443 21.89 23.21 -5.21
CA PHE A 443 22.77 24.36 -5.19
C PHE A 443 24.09 23.95 -5.82
N ASP A 444 24.46 24.58 -6.94
CA ASP A 444 25.77 24.37 -7.55
C ASP A 444 26.60 25.64 -7.37
N GLY A 445 27.89 25.50 -7.09
CA GLY A 445 28.80 26.63 -6.94
C GLY A 445 28.51 27.54 -5.74
N GLU A 446 27.79 27.05 -4.73
CA GLU A 446 27.35 27.82 -3.56
C GLU A 446 28.50 28.27 -2.64
N GLY A 447 29.66 27.60 -2.72
CA GLY A 447 30.83 27.88 -1.89
C GLY A 447 30.49 27.88 -0.40
N PHE A 448 30.83 28.95 0.31
CA PHE A 448 30.53 29.12 1.74
C PHE A 448 29.19 29.82 2.03
N SER A 449 28.26 29.83 1.07
CA SER A 449 26.95 30.46 1.25
C SER A 449 26.13 29.78 2.37
N LYS A 450 25.42 30.60 3.16
CA LYS A 450 24.48 30.12 4.19
C LYS A 450 23.10 29.78 3.65
N ILE A 451 22.83 30.08 2.37
CA ILE A 451 21.51 29.91 1.73
C ILE A 451 21.01 28.46 1.81
N PRO A 452 21.80 27.41 1.47
CA PRO A 452 21.35 26.02 1.62
C PRO A 452 20.98 25.70 3.07
N GLY A 453 21.76 26.22 4.04
CA GLY A 453 21.48 26.06 5.46
C GLY A 453 20.14 26.65 5.88
N TYR A 454 19.76 27.83 5.35
CA TYR A 454 18.46 28.43 5.64
C TYR A 454 17.30 27.63 5.06
N TYR A 455 17.43 27.12 3.83
CA TYR A 455 16.41 26.22 3.27
C TYR A 455 16.26 24.95 4.09
N LYS A 456 17.38 24.33 4.48
CA LYS A 456 17.38 23.15 5.35
C LYS A 456 16.61 23.41 6.64
N ILE A 457 16.82 24.55 7.30
CA ILE A 457 16.08 24.94 8.51
C ILE A 457 14.56 25.06 8.23
N LEU A 458 14.15 25.67 7.13
CA LEU A 458 12.72 25.82 6.78
C LEU A 458 12.03 24.48 6.46
N ILE A 459 12.78 23.53 5.91
CA ILE A 459 12.27 22.19 5.58
C ILE A 459 12.21 21.33 6.84
N GLU A 460 13.30 21.28 7.62
CA GLU A 460 13.38 20.49 8.86
C GLU A 460 12.41 20.99 9.94
N SER A 461 12.08 22.28 9.95
CA SER A 461 11.05 22.84 10.84
C SER A 461 9.61 22.54 10.40
N GLY A 462 9.38 21.97 9.22
CA GLY A 462 8.06 21.66 8.68
C GLY A 462 7.32 22.87 8.08
N ILE A 463 7.94 24.06 8.01
CA ILE A 463 7.33 25.25 7.43
C ILE A 463 7.05 25.04 5.94
N TYR A 464 8.02 24.48 5.19
CA TYR A 464 7.81 24.15 3.77
C TYR A 464 6.62 23.21 3.57
N HIS A 465 6.55 22.11 4.34
CA HIS A 465 5.48 21.13 4.22
C HIS A 465 4.11 21.77 4.45
N ARG A 466 3.98 22.63 5.46
CA ARG A 466 2.71 23.32 5.74
C ARG A 466 2.31 24.29 4.63
N VAL A 467 3.28 24.99 4.05
CA VAL A 467 3.04 25.89 2.91
C VAL A 467 2.61 25.09 1.68
N ASP A 468 3.29 23.99 1.36
CA ASP A 468 2.96 23.12 0.23
C ASP A 468 1.53 22.54 0.35
N GLU A 469 1.16 22.02 1.53
CA GLU A 469 -0.18 21.49 1.83
C GLU A 469 -1.28 22.54 1.60
N GLU A 470 -1.13 23.75 2.15
CA GLU A 470 -2.09 24.85 1.97
C GLU A 470 -2.24 25.27 0.50
N MET A 471 -1.17 25.16 -0.28
CA MET A 471 -1.17 25.55 -1.69
C MET A 471 -1.83 24.49 -2.56
N GLN A 472 -1.61 23.21 -2.25
CA GLN A 472 -2.39 22.13 -2.84
C GLN A 472 -3.88 22.33 -2.52
N LEU A 473 -4.26 22.52 -1.26
CA LEU A 473 -5.67 22.74 -0.88
C LEU A 473 -6.32 23.88 -1.68
N ARG A 474 -5.60 24.99 -1.92
CA ARG A 474 -6.11 26.13 -2.72
C ARG A 474 -6.26 25.82 -4.19
N LYS A 475 -5.32 25.09 -4.78
CA LYS A 475 -5.38 24.65 -6.19
C LYS A 475 -6.72 23.96 -6.47
N TRP A 476 -7.21 23.17 -5.52
CA TRP A 476 -8.44 22.39 -5.64
C TRP A 476 -9.68 23.04 -5.04
N ALA A 477 -9.53 24.05 -4.16
CA ALA A 477 -10.65 24.72 -3.50
C ALA A 477 -11.63 25.41 -4.46
N ARG A 478 -11.14 25.87 -5.63
CA ARG A 478 -11.97 26.52 -6.66
C ARG A 478 -12.64 25.53 -7.63
N ARG A 479 -12.28 24.25 -7.57
CA ARG A 479 -12.85 23.22 -8.44
C ARG A 479 -14.23 22.82 -7.93
N HIS A 480 -15.20 22.76 -8.84
CA HIS A 480 -16.52 22.21 -8.56
C HIS A 480 -16.62 20.76 -9.04
N PRO A 481 -17.25 19.86 -8.27
CA PRO A 481 -17.45 18.48 -8.69
C PRO A 481 -18.34 18.42 -9.93
N VAL A 482 -18.03 17.49 -10.84
CA VAL A 482 -18.77 17.31 -12.10
C VAL A 482 -20.16 16.73 -11.88
N SER A 483 -20.31 15.78 -10.94
CA SER A 483 -21.62 15.21 -10.63
C SER A 483 -22.19 15.82 -9.35
N GLY A 484 -23.48 16.13 -9.38
CA GLY A 484 -24.21 16.59 -8.20
C GLY A 484 -24.19 15.53 -7.09
N ARG A 485 -24.27 16.00 -5.84
CA ARG A 485 -24.27 15.14 -4.64
C ARG A 485 -25.39 14.11 -4.74
N SER A 486 -25.05 12.82 -4.87
CA SER A 486 -26.02 11.75 -4.73
C SER A 486 -26.34 11.58 -3.24
N GLU A 487 -27.61 11.69 -2.85
CA GLU A 487 -28.07 11.47 -1.48
C GLU A 487 -28.07 9.98 -1.10
N ALA A 488 -26.97 9.27 -1.35
CA ALA A 488 -26.81 7.92 -0.87
C ALA A 488 -26.64 7.96 0.66
N LYS A 489 -27.68 7.57 1.39
CA LYS A 489 -27.61 7.38 2.85
C LYS A 489 -26.67 6.21 3.14
N PRO A 490 -25.55 6.42 3.85
CA PRO A 490 -24.66 5.32 4.21
C PRO A 490 -25.38 4.39 5.18
N ALA A 491 -25.64 3.16 4.76
CA ALA A 491 -26.07 2.09 5.64
C ALA A 491 -24.83 1.48 6.30
N MET A 492 -24.43 1.99 7.47
CA MET A 492 -23.49 1.27 8.34
C MET A 492 -24.28 0.68 9.51
N MET A 493 -24.48 -0.63 9.45
CA MET A 493 -25.07 -1.41 10.54
C MET A 493 -23.91 -2.04 11.33
N GLN A 494 -23.37 -1.30 12.31
CA GLN A 494 -22.44 -1.86 13.28
C GLN A 494 -23.25 -2.70 14.28
N LEU A 495 -23.13 -4.02 14.18
CA LEU A 495 -23.79 -4.97 15.10
C LEU A 495 -22.89 -5.21 16.32
N ASP A 496 -22.74 -4.19 17.17
CA ASP A 496 -21.92 -4.28 18.37
C ASP A 496 -22.80 -4.61 19.59
N GLY A 497 -22.55 -5.76 20.24
CA GLY A 497 -23.10 -6.13 21.56
C GLY A 497 -24.25 -7.16 21.60
N GLY A 498 -25.04 -7.33 20.53
CA GLY A 498 -26.23 -8.21 20.55
C GLY A 498 -25.93 -9.72 20.63
N LEU A 499 -24.76 -10.15 20.17
CA LEU A 499 -24.41 -11.57 20.11
C LEU A 499 -23.96 -12.16 21.46
N VAL A 500 -23.60 -11.34 22.44
CA VAL A 500 -23.07 -11.83 23.73
C VAL A 500 -24.17 -12.44 24.60
N THR A 501 -25.39 -11.92 24.53
CA THR A 501 -26.52 -12.35 25.36
C THR A 501 -26.94 -13.82 25.18
N PRO A 502 -27.03 -14.41 23.96
CA PRO A 502 -27.34 -15.83 23.80
C PRO A 502 -26.25 -16.77 24.36
N PHE A 503 -24.96 -16.40 24.26
CA PHE A 503 -23.87 -17.22 24.82
C PHE A 503 -23.89 -17.27 26.35
N VAL A 504 -24.21 -16.14 26.99
CA VAL A 504 -24.39 -16.06 28.45
C VAL A 504 -25.55 -16.92 28.90
N LEU A 505 -26.70 -16.84 28.22
CA LEU A 505 -27.87 -17.67 28.52
C LEU A 505 -27.56 -19.16 28.38
N CYS A 506 -26.88 -19.58 27.30
CA CYS A 506 -26.57 -20.99 27.11
C CYS A 506 -25.56 -21.53 28.15
N SER A 507 -24.58 -20.71 28.55
CA SER A 507 -23.62 -21.08 29.59
C SER A 507 -24.32 -21.29 30.94
N ALA A 508 -25.29 -20.44 31.28
CA ALA A 508 -26.09 -20.60 32.49
C ALA A 508 -26.92 -21.91 32.47
N VAL A 509 -27.56 -22.25 31.34
CA VAL A 509 -28.34 -23.48 31.21
C VAL A 509 -27.45 -24.73 31.29
N LEU A 510 -26.28 -24.72 30.64
CA LEU A 510 -25.33 -25.83 30.71
C LEU A 510 -24.79 -26.06 32.13
N LEU A 511 -24.45 -24.98 32.83
CA LEU A 511 -24.03 -25.05 34.24
C LEU A 511 -25.13 -25.61 35.13
N GLY A 512 -26.38 -25.22 34.90
CA GLY A 512 -27.56 -25.78 35.57
C GLY A 512 -27.71 -27.28 35.31
N ALA A 513 -27.61 -27.72 34.05
CA ALA A 513 -27.73 -29.12 33.66
C ALA A 513 -26.62 -29.99 34.27
N ILE A 514 -25.37 -29.50 34.27
CA ILE A 514 -24.23 -30.18 34.90
C ILE A 514 -24.46 -30.30 36.41
N SER A 515 -24.94 -29.24 37.05
CA SER A 515 -25.22 -29.23 38.50
C SER A 515 -26.30 -30.25 38.87
N CYS A 516 -27.42 -30.28 38.14
CA CYS A 516 -28.48 -31.27 38.34
C CYS A 516 -27.98 -32.70 38.12
N PHE A 517 -27.20 -32.93 37.06
CA PHE A 517 -26.60 -34.23 36.77
C PHE A 517 -25.67 -34.69 37.90
N LEU A 518 -24.83 -33.80 38.42
CA LEU A 518 -23.93 -34.09 39.54
C LEU A 518 -24.72 -34.44 40.80
N VAL A 519 -25.79 -33.71 41.12
CA VAL A 519 -26.64 -33.97 42.30
C VAL A 519 -27.35 -35.32 42.19
N GLU A 520 -28.00 -35.60 41.05
CA GLU A 520 -28.75 -36.84 40.83
C GLU A 520 -27.83 -38.06 40.77
N SER A 521 -26.66 -37.89 40.14
CA SER A 521 -25.69 -38.97 39.95
C SER A 521 -24.68 -39.10 41.09
N TRP A 522 -24.66 -38.19 42.08
CA TRP A 522 -23.64 -38.14 43.13
C TRP A 522 -23.46 -39.47 43.85
N ARG A 523 -24.55 -40.18 44.15
CA ARG A 523 -24.50 -41.50 44.82
C ARG A 523 -23.91 -42.61 43.94
N LYS A 524 -24.10 -42.54 42.62
CA LYS A 524 -23.51 -43.49 41.67
C LYS A 524 -22.05 -43.14 41.39
N PHE A 525 -21.75 -41.85 41.19
CA PHE A 525 -20.39 -41.34 41.09
C PHE A 525 -19.57 -41.65 42.33
N GLY A 526 -20.12 -41.50 43.54
CA GLY A 526 -19.45 -41.89 44.77
C GLY A 526 -19.06 -43.37 44.78
N ARG A 527 -19.89 -44.27 44.22
CA ARG A 527 -19.55 -45.70 44.09
C ARG A 527 -18.46 -45.94 43.05
N VAL A 528 -18.57 -45.32 41.88
CA VAL A 528 -17.57 -45.45 40.80
C VAL A 528 -16.25 -44.82 41.21
N PHE A 529 -16.25 -43.62 41.77
CA PHE A 529 -15.07 -42.93 42.28
C PHE A 529 -14.42 -43.75 43.40
N LYS A 530 -15.21 -44.34 44.30
CA LYS A 530 -14.68 -45.26 45.32
C LYS A 530 -14.10 -46.53 44.69
N TYR A 531 -14.68 -47.05 43.60
CA TYR A 531 -14.15 -48.19 42.85
C TYR A 531 -12.85 -47.85 42.10
N VAL A 532 -12.81 -46.73 41.38
CA VAL A 532 -11.65 -46.22 40.64
C VAL A 532 -10.54 -45.83 41.59
N SER A 533 -10.84 -45.07 42.66
CA SER A 533 -9.89 -44.74 43.71
C SER A 533 -9.33 -45.99 44.38
N ARG A 534 -10.16 -47.01 44.66
CA ARG A 534 -9.68 -48.32 45.14
C ARG A 534 -8.75 -48.99 44.12
N ARG A 535 -9.11 -49.03 42.84
CA ARG A 535 -8.27 -49.61 41.77
C ARG A 535 -6.95 -48.87 41.62
N ILE A 536 -6.96 -47.53 41.63
CA ILE A 536 -5.75 -46.70 41.59
C ILE A 536 -4.92 -46.94 42.85
N CYS A 537 -5.51 -46.97 44.04
CA CYS A 537 -4.79 -47.31 45.28
C CYS A 537 -4.17 -48.70 45.23
N THR A 538 -4.85 -49.70 44.67
CA THR A 538 -4.30 -51.05 44.48
C THR A 538 -3.15 -51.04 43.47
N ILE A 539 -3.26 -50.30 42.37
CA ILE A 539 -2.18 -50.14 41.40
C ILE A 539 -0.98 -49.43 42.04
N CYS A 540 -1.19 -48.34 42.77
CA CYS A 540 -0.15 -47.61 43.49
C CYS A 540 0.50 -48.47 44.58
N LYS A 541 -0.27 -49.26 45.36
CA LYS A 541 0.29 -50.22 46.33
C LYS A 541 1.11 -51.31 45.65
N ASN A 542 0.64 -51.84 44.52
CA ASN A 542 1.39 -52.84 43.75
C ASN A 542 2.67 -52.25 43.13
N PHE A 543 2.66 -50.98 42.73
CA PHE A 543 3.86 -50.27 42.28
C PHE A 543 4.83 -49.97 43.43
N GLY A 544 4.34 -49.55 44.60
CA GLY A 544 5.15 -49.31 45.80
C GLY A 544 5.84 -50.59 46.31
N TYR A 545 5.11 -51.70 46.44
CA TYR A 545 5.68 -52.99 46.88
C TYR A 545 6.69 -53.59 45.89
N LYS A 546 6.51 -53.32 44.59
CA LYS A 546 7.43 -53.81 43.55
C LYS A 546 8.66 -52.90 43.40
N GLY A 547 8.52 -51.61 43.73
CA GLY A 547 9.63 -50.65 43.83
C GLY A 547 10.60 -50.97 44.97
N GLU A 548 10.10 -51.20 46.19
CA GLU A 548 10.96 -51.50 47.36
C GLU A 548 11.72 -52.82 47.22
N ARG A 549 11.12 -53.88 46.64
CA ARG A 549 11.83 -55.15 46.40
C ARG A 549 12.92 -55.07 45.33
N LYS A 550 12.81 -54.13 44.37
CA LYS A 550 13.83 -53.94 43.33
C LYS A 550 14.97 -53.05 43.84
N PHE A 551 14.66 -52.03 44.64
CA PHE A 551 15.66 -51.14 45.24
C PHE A 551 16.48 -51.85 46.34
N GLY A 552 15.84 -52.65 47.20
CA GLY A 552 16.53 -53.42 48.25
C GLY A 552 17.50 -54.49 47.70
N LYS A 553 17.20 -55.07 46.53
CA LYS A 553 18.10 -56.02 45.85
C LYS A 553 19.28 -55.37 45.13
N GLN A 554 19.16 -54.11 44.69
CA GLN A 554 20.29 -53.40 44.08
C GLN A 554 21.31 -52.94 45.14
N ILE A 555 20.87 -52.47 46.30
CA ILE A 555 21.77 -52.04 47.39
C ILE A 555 22.58 -53.22 47.96
N THR A 556 21.99 -54.41 48.07
CA THR A 556 22.75 -55.63 48.49
C THR A 556 23.74 -56.12 47.43
N SER A 557 23.49 -55.86 46.13
CA SER A 557 24.44 -56.21 45.06
C SER A 557 25.62 -55.23 44.93
N LEU A 558 25.46 -53.99 45.38
CA LEU A 558 26.51 -52.97 45.34
C LEU A 558 27.55 -53.16 46.46
N ASN A 559 27.16 -53.62 47.65
CA ASN A 559 28.12 -53.92 48.73
C ASN A 559 29.01 -55.14 48.45
N TYR A 560 28.60 -56.09 47.61
CA TYR A 560 29.43 -57.24 47.23
C TYR A 560 30.45 -56.93 46.12
N LYS A 561 30.30 -55.83 45.38
CA LYS A 561 31.19 -55.50 44.25
C LYS A 561 32.39 -54.62 44.61
N VAL A 562 32.41 -54.01 45.80
CA VAL A 562 33.51 -53.11 46.22
C VAL A 562 34.67 -53.87 46.88
N VAL A 563 34.50 -55.13 47.30
CA VAL A 563 35.55 -55.91 48.00
C VAL A 563 36.46 -56.71 47.05
N LYS A 564 36.21 -56.72 45.73
CA LYS A 564 36.92 -57.59 44.77
C LYS A 564 37.76 -56.88 43.70
N VAL A 565 38.24 -55.67 44.00
CA VAL A 565 39.25 -54.97 43.20
C VAL A 565 40.45 -54.63 44.09
N LYS A 566 41.16 -55.67 44.51
CA LYS A 566 42.54 -55.61 45.02
C LYS A 566 43.22 -56.89 44.54
N GLU A 567 44.39 -56.73 43.92
CA GLU A 567 45.19 -57.74 43.20
C GLU A 567 44.86 -57.97 41.71
N ARG A 568 45.34 -57.06 40.87
CA ARG A 568 46.46 -57.32 39.94
C ARG A 568 46.96 -56.02 39.31
#